data_AF-A0A7C2TLJ2-F1
#
_entry.id   AF-A0A7C2TLJ2-F1
#
_cell.length_a   1.000
_cell.length_b   1.000
_cell.length_c   1.000
_cell.angle_alpha   90.00
_cell.angle_beta   90.00
_cell.angle_gamma   90.00
#
_symmetry.space_group_name_H-M   'P 1'
#
loop_
_entity.id
_entity.type
_entity.pdbx_description
1 polymer ?
#
loop_
_entity_poly.entity_id
_entity_poly.type
_entity_poly.pdbx_seq_one_letter_code
_entity_poly.pdbx_strand_id
1 'polypeptide(L)'
;ILGSPYAAVFILSIVLIIQGVIFGDGGITTMGANIVNMGVIGGFVGFYAFIGFKSVIKNPYISAGIAAWFACFIPALAASVELWIAGTFPLVGGMVAMGTYHAAIGVIEAIITAVAVYLIWHARPELDWSTTEQVDLGRVTAA
;
A
#
# COMPACT_ATOMS: atom_id res chain seq x y z
N ILE A 1 -12.36 8.83 6.72
CA ILE A 1 -12.33 7.38 6.38
C ILE A 1 -11.46 7.13 5.15
N LEU A 2 -11.73 7.74 3.99
CA LEU A 2 -10.96 7.52 2.73
C LEU A 2 -9.50 8.05 2.69
N GLY A 3 -9.03 8.75 3.73
CA GLY A 3 -7.64 9.20 3.90
C GLY A 3 -6.94 8.57 5.10
N SER A 4 -7.35 7.36 5.49
CA SER A 4 -6.78 6.64 6.63
C SER A 4 -6.55 5.17 6.25
N PRO A 5 -5.66 4.44 6.95
CA PRO A 5 -5.36 3.05 6.61
C PRO A 5 -6.59 2.13 6.72
N TYR A 6 -7.60 2.51 7.50
CA TYR A 6 -8.87 1.77 7.59
C TYR A 6 -9.65 1.74 6.26
N ALA A 7 -9.54 2.76 5.41
CA ALA A 7 -10.12 2.69 4.07
C ALA A 7 -9.37 1.71 3.17
N ALA A 8 -8.04 1.61 3.30
CA ALA A 8 -7.27 0.61 2.57
C ALA A 8 -7.73 -0.80 2.93
N VAL A 9 -7.94 -1.09 4.22
CA VAL A 9 -8.48 -2.38 4.68
C VAL A 9 -9.83 -2.68 4.05
N PHE A 10 -10.75 -1.71 4.07
CA PHE A 10 -12.09 -1.90 3.51
C PHE A 10 -12.07 -2.15 2.00
N ILE A 11 -11.34 -1.31 1.25
CA ILE A 11 -11.24 -1.42 -0.22
C ILE A 11 -10.56 -2.72 -0.62
N LEU A 12 -9.42 -3.06 0.01
CA LEU A 12 -8.68 -4.28 -0.31
C LEU A 12 -9.44 -5.54 0.11
N SER A 13 -10.28 -5.50 1.14
CA SER A 13 -11.15 -6.63 1.46
C SER A 13 -12.13 -6.93 0.32
N ILE A 14 -12.72 -5.90 -0.29
CA ILE A 14 -13.62 -6.07 -1.46
C ILE A 14 -12.84 -6.60 -2.66
N VAL A 15 -11.65 -6.05 -2.92
CA VAL A 15 -10.78 -6.51 -4.02
C VAL A 15 -10.41 -7.99 -3.83
N LEU A 16 -10.07 -8.41 -2.61
CA LEU A 16 -9.69 -9.79 -2.31
C LEU A 16 -10.85 -10.77 -2.41
N ILE A 17 -12.07 -10.34 -2.08
CA ILE A 17 -13.28 -11.15 -2.33
C ILE A 17 -13.43 -11.41 -3.83
N ILE A 18 -13.25 -10.37 -4.65
CA ILE A 18 -13.31 -10.50 -6.11
C ILE A 18 -12.18 -11.39 -6.63
N GLN A 19 -10.95 -11.22 -6.15
CA GLN A 19 -9.80 -12.05 -6.52
C GLN A 19 -10.05 -13.53 -6.21
N GLY A 20 -10.52 -13.85 -5.01
CA GLY A 20 -10.73 -15.23 -4.61
C GLY A 20 -11.95 -15.90 -5.25
N VAL A 21 -13.06 -15.17 -5.44
CA VAL A 21 -14.32 -15.74 -5.94
C VAL A 21 -14.39 -15.76 -7.47
N ILE A 22 -13.96 -14.67 -8.13
CA ILE A 22 -14.11 -14.52 -9.58
C ILE A 22 -12.85 -14.98 -10.32
N PHE A 23 -11.67 -14.59 -9.83
CA PHE A 23 -10.41 -14.89 -10.51
C PHE A 23 -9.76 -16.19 -10.02
N GLY A 24 -10.29 -16.81 -8.96
CA GLY A 24 -9.71 -18.02 -8.36
C GLY A 24 -8.33 -17.79 -7.74
N ASP A 25 -7.97 -16.53 -7.49
CA ASP A 25 -6.69 -16.11 -6.93
C ASP A 25 -6.85 -15.80 -5.45
N GLY A 26 -6.46 -16.78 -4.61
CA GLY A 26 -6.66 -16.76 -3.17
C GLY A 26 -7.90 -17.55 -2.74
N GLY A 27 -7.69 -18.65 -2.04
CA GLY A 27 -8.78 -19.50 -1.55
C GLY A 27 -9.68 -18.80 -0.53
N ILE A 28 -10.96 -19.21 -0.47
CA ILE A 28 -11.93 -18.67 0.50
C ILE A 28 -11.44 -18.88 1.94
N THR A 29 -10.77 -20.01 2.21
CA THR A 29 -10.20 -20.31 3.52
C THR A 29 -8.97 -19.47 3.87
N THR A 30 -8.18 -19.09 2.87
CA THR A 30 -6.98 -18.24 3.02
C THR A 30 -7.31 -16.75 2.96
N MET A 31 -8.54 -16.38 2.62
CA MET A 31 -8.96 -14.99 2.42
C MET A 31 -8.71 -14.12 3.66
N GLY A 32 -8.93 -14.65 4.86
CA GLY A 32 -8.66 -13.92 6.11
C GLY A 32 -7.18 -13.52 6.23
N ALA A 33 -6.26 -14.46 5.98
CA ALA A 33 -4.81 -14.20 5.98
C ALA A 33 -4.43 -13.18 4.90
N ASN A 34 -5.01 -13.30 3.69
CA ASN A 34 -4.75 -12.35 2.61
C ASN A 34 -5.22 -10.92 2.96
N ILE A 35 -6.39 -10.77 3.61
CA ILE A 35 -6.89 -9.47 4.07
C ILE A 35 -5.97 -8.88 5.14
N VAL A 36 -5.47 -9.70 6.06
CA VAL A 36 -4.51 -9.24 7.08
C VAL A 36 -3.22 -8.76 6.42
N ASN A 37 -2.63 -9.54 5.52
CA ASN A 37 -1.39 -9.15 4.84
C ASN A 37 -1.57 -7.91 3.96
N MET A 38 -2.44 -7.97 2.95
CA MET A 38 -2.53 -6.91 1.95
C MET A 38 -3.34 -5.72 2.46
N GLY A 39 -4.49 -5.98 3.09
CA GLY A 39 -5.39 -4.95 3.59
C GLY A 39 -4.85 -4.22 4.81
N VAL A 40 -4.52 -4.97 5.86
CA VAL A 40 -4.11 -4.40 7.15
C VAL A 40 -2.63 -4.05 7.12
N ILE A 41 -1.73 -5.01 6.98
CA ILE A 41 -0.29 -4.75 7.04
C ILE A 41 0.11 -3.82 5.88
N GLY A 42 -0.30 -4.14 4.65
CA GLY A 42 0.03 -3.33 3.47
C GLY A 42 -0.55 -1.92 3.54
N GLY A 43 -1.83 -1.80 3.89
CA GLY A 43 -2.49 -0.50 4.04
C GLY A 43 -1.86 0.39 5.12
N PHE A 44 -1.52 -0.18 6.27
CA PHE A 44 -0.88 0.57 7.37
C PHE A 44 0.56 0.94 7.01
N VAL A 45 1.36 -0.01 6.50
CA VAL A 45 2.74 0.24 6.09
C VAL A 45 2.81 1.31 5.01
N GLY A 46 1.98 1.22 3.97
CA GLY A 46 1.95 2.21 2.90
C GLY A 46 1.57 3.60 3.41
N PHE A 47 0.56 3.70 4.27
CA PHE A 47 0.11 4.98 4.81
C PHE A 47 1.19 5.65 5.68
N TYR A 48 1.76 4.92 6.64
CA TYR A 48 2.79 5.48 7.52
C TYR A 48 4.11 5.72 6.81
N ALA A 49 4.49 4.86 5.86
CA ALA A 49 5.66 5.09 5.01
C ALA A 49 5.48 6.37 4.18
N PHE A 50 4.31 6.57 3.58
CA PHE A 50 4.04 7.78 2.80
C PHE A 50 4.17 9.05 3.65
N ILE A 51 3.57 9.08 4.84
CA ILE A 51 3.67 10.24 5.75
C ILE A 51 5.12 10.48 6.17
N GLY A 52 5.84 9.40 6.54
CA GLY A 52 7.24 9.48 6.95
C GLY A 52 8.13 10.02 5.83
N PHE A 53 8.05 9.45 4.62
CA PHE A 53 8.89 9.85 3.50
C PHE A 53 8.51 11.21 2.93
N LYS A 54 7.23 11.59 2.96
CA LYS A 54 6.78 12.93 2.55
C LYS A 54 7.48 14.03 3.35
N SER A 55 7.70 13.80 4.65
CA SER A 55 8.39 14.77 5.51
C SER A 55 9.88 14.96 5.17
N VAL A 56 10.51 13.93 4.60
CA VAL A 56 11.96 13.91 4.32
C VAL A 56 12.26 14.31 2.87
N ILE A 57 11.57 13.71 1.91
CA ILE A 57 11.94 13.76 0.48
C ILE A 57 11.36 15.00 -0.21
N LYS A 58 10.36 15.68 0.39
CA LYS A 58 9.66 16.87 -0.14
C LYS A 58 9.10 16.75 -1.57
N ASN A 59 9.22 15.57 -2.19
CA ASN A 59 8.60 15.21 -3.44
C ASN A 59 7.53 14.14 -3.15
N PRO A 60 6.24 14.47 -3.27
CA PRO A 60 5.17 13.56 -2.90
C PRO A 60 5.07 12.33 -3.82
N TYR A 61 5.46 12.45 -5.10
CA TYR A 61 5.41 11.32 -6.05
C TYR A 61 6.46 10.26 -5.71
N ILE A 62 7.68 10.69 -5.41
CA ILE A 62 8.77 9.79 -4.98
C ILE A 62 8.42 9.15 -3.63
N SER A 63 7.84 9.94 -2.72
CA SER A 63 7.39 9.44 -1.41
C SER A 63 6.31 8.37 -1.55
N ALA A 64 5.35 8.56 -2.47
CA ALA A 64 4.30 7.59 -2.77
C ALA A 64 4.88 6.30 -3.39
N GLY A 65 5.82 6.41 -4.32
CA GLY A 65 6.49 5.25 -4.91
C GLY A 65 7.26 4.42 -3.88
N ILE A 66 8.07 5.07 -3.04
CA ILE A 66 8.81 4.38 -1.98
C ILE A 66 7.85 3.73 -0.98
N ALA A 67 6.79 4.43 -0.59
CA ALA A 67 5.78 3.89 0.30
C ALA A 67 5.09 2.65 -0.28
N ALA A 68 4.76 2.66 -1.58
CA ALA A 68 4.19 1.51 -2.28
C ALA A 68 5.14 0.31 -2.32
N TRP A 69 6.44 0.55 -2.50
CA TRP A 69 7.44 -0.52 -2.42
C TRP A 69 7.41 -1.23 -1.05
N PHE A 70 7.41 -0.46 0.05
CA PHE A 70 7.30 -1.03 1.40
C PHE A 70 5.94 -1.71 1.64
N ALA A 71 4.85 -1.12 1.13
CA ALA A 71 3.51 -1.69 1.22
C ALA A 71 3.37 -3.02 0.45
N CYS A 72 4.22 -3.27 -0.55
CA CYS A 72 4.28 -4.56 -1.25
C CYS A 72 5.19 -5.55 -0.51
N PHE A 73 6.38 -5.10 -0.10
CA PHE A 73 7.43 -5.98 0.43
C PHE A 73 7.15 -6.49 1.86
N ILE A 74 6.69 -5.62 2.76
CA ILE A 74 6.50 -5.99 4.18
C ILE A 74 5.38 -7.03 4.35
N PRO A 75 4.19 -6.90 3.72
CA PRO A 75 3.17 -7.94 3.75
C PRO A 75 3.63 -9.27 3.19
N ALA A 76 4.50 -9.28 2.18
CA ALA A 76 5.02 -10.51 1.60
C ALA A 76 5.88 -11.30 2.60
N LEU A 77 6.68 -10.58 3.39
CA LEU A 77 7.44 -11.19 4.48
C LEU A 77 6.51 -11.71 5.58
N ALA A 78 5.47 -10.96 5.95
CA ALA A 78 4.46 -11.43 6.90
C ALA A 78 3.76 -12.71 6.41
N ALA A 79 3.34 -12.74 5.14
CA ALA A 79 2.75 -13.92 4.52
C ALA A 79 3.70 -15.14 4.55
N SER A 80 5.01 -14.93 4.34
CA SER A 80 5.98 -16.03 4.44
C SER A 80 6.09 -16.62 5.85
N VAL A 81 5.93 -15.79 6.90
CA VAL A 81 5.88 -16.23 8.29
C VAL A 81 4.59 -16.99 8.57
N GLU A 82 3.45 -16.51 8.07
CA GLU A 82 2.17 -17.20 8.22
C GLU A 82 2.16 -18.58 7.54
N LEU A 83 2.75 -18.69 6.35
CA LEU A 83 2.90 -19.96 5.64
C LEU A 83 3.80 -20.95 6.38
N TRP A 84 4.84 -20.45 7.05
CA TRP A 84 5.68 -21.25 7.93
C TRP A 84 4.93 -21.75 9.16
N ILE A 85 4.15 -20.87 9.82
CA ILE A 85 3.29 -21.25 10.96
C ILE A 85 2.26 -22.30 10.53
N ALA A 86 1.72 -22.18 9.32
CA ALA A 86 0.80 -23.16 8.75
C ALA A 86 1.47 -24.50 8.39
N GLY A 87 2.80 -24.63 8.52
CA GLY A 87 3.55 -25.86 8.23
C GLY A 87 3.71 -26.16 6.74
N THR A 88 3.43 -25.18 5.88
CA THR A 88 3.44 -25.36 4.41
C THR A 88 4.76 -25.00 3.75
N PHE A 89 5.62 -24.23 4.43
CA PHE A 89 6.83 -23.67 3.83
C PHE A 89 7.99 -23.57 4.83
N PRO A 90 9.25 -23.84 4.43
CA PRO A 90 10.41 -23.57 5.28
C PRO A 90 10.63 -22.07 5.44
N LEU A 91 10.82 -21.59 6.67
CA LEU A 91 10.88 -20.15 6.98
C LEU A 91 11.94 -19.40 6.15
N VAL A 92 13.21 -19.81 6.23
CA VAL A 92 14.32 -19.11 5.56
C VAL A 92 14.15 -19.14 4.04
N GLY A 93 13.82 -20.31 3.48
CA GLY A 93 13.59 -20.45 2.04
C GLY A 93 12.39 -19.63 1.56
N GLY A 94 11.29 -19.62 2.33
CA GLY A 94 10.08 -18.85 2.06
C GLY A 94 10.33 -17.35 2.11
N MET A 95 11.01 -16.86 3.14
CA MET A 95 11.36 -15.45 3.26
C MET A 95 12.26 -14.99 2.11
N VAL A 96 13.27 -15.78 1.73
CA VAL A 96 14.15 -15.45 0.61
C VAL A 96 13.38 -15.46 -0.71
N ALA A 97 12.58 -16.51 -0.97
CA ALA A 97 11.80 -16.60 -2.19
C ALA A 97 10.76 -15.48 -2.29
N MET A 98 9.84 -15.39 -1.33
CA MET A 98 8.78 -14.38 -1.30
C MET A 98 9.37 -12.98 -1.28
N GLY A 99 10.36 -12.73 -0.43
CA GLY A 99 11.03 -11.44 -0.34
C GLY A 99 11.68 -11.03 -1.67
N THR A 100 12.41 -11.92 -2.34
CA THR A 100 13.09 -11.58 -3.60
C THR A 100 12.10 -11.23 -4.71
N TYR A 101 11.06 -12.05 -4.88
CA TYR A 101 10.01 -11.76 -5.87
C TYR A 101 9.28 -10.46 -5.55
N HIS A 102 8.92 -10.24 -4.29
CA HIS A 102 8.18 -9.03 -3.88
C HIS A 102 9.05 -7.78 -3.90
N ALA A 103 10.35 -7.89 -3.67
CA ALA A 103 11.30 -6.80 -3.87
C ALA A 103 11.37 -6.37 -5.34
N ALA A 104 11.37 -7.34 -6.27
CA ALA A 104 11.43 -7.09 -7.71
C ALA A 104 10.12 -6.49 -8.25
N ILE A 105 8.96 -7.11 -7.97
CA ILE A 105 7.67 -6.56 -8.41
C ILE A 105 7.33 -5.27 -7.66
N GLY A 106 7.80 -5.11 -6.41
CA GLY A 106 7.63 -3.88 -5.64
C GLY A 106 8.25 -2.67 -6.33
N VAL A 107 9.34 -2.84 -7.10
CA VAL A 107 9.91 -1.75 -7.92
C VAL A 107 8.93 -1.31 -8.99
N ILE A 108 8.25 -2.27 -9.64
CA ILE A 108 7.22 -1.99 -10.64
C ILE A 108 6.05 -1.26 -9.97
N GLU A 109 5.61 -1.74 -8.80
CA GLU A 109 4.52 -1.12 -8.03
C GLU A 109 4.85 0.32 -7.60
N ALA A 110 6.11 0.57 -7.22
CA ALA A 110 6.58 1.91 -6.88
C ALA A 110 6.47 2.87 -8.06
N ILE A 111 6.85 2.42 -9.26
CA ILE A 111 6.75 3.22 -10.50
C ILE A 111 5.29 3.46 -10.85
N ILE A 112 4.46 2.40 -10.86
CA ILE A 112 3.03 2.50 -11.16
C ILE A 112 2.35 3.47 -10.20
N THR A 113 2.62 3.36 -8.89
CA THR A 113 2.02 4.23 -7.88
C THR A 113 2.46 5.68 -8.05
N ALA A 114 3.75 5.94 -8.26
CA ALA A 114 4.24 7.29 -8.47
C ALA A 114 3.59 7.96 -9.70
N VAL A 115 3.47 7.20 -10.80
CA VAL A 115 2.81 7.67 -12.03
C VAL A 115 1.31 7.86 -11.81
N ALA A 116 0.63 6.93 -11.15
CA ALA A 116 -0.80 7.02 -10.88
C ALA A 116 -1.13 8.27 -10.04
N VAL A 117 -0.37 8.52 -8.97
CA VAL A 117 -0.52 9.72 -8.13
C VAL A 117 -0.27 10.99 -8.95
N TYR A 118 0.78 11.00 -9.78
CA TYR A 118 1.07 12.12 -10.68
C TYR A 118 -0.09 12.40 -11.64
N LEU A 119 -0.62 11.38 -12.32
CA LEU A 119 -1.70 11.53 -13.27
C LEU A 119 -3.01 11.95 -12.61
N ILE A 120 -3.32 11.41 -11.42
CA ILE A 120 -4.53 11.79 -10.68
C ILE A 120 -4.49 13.26 -10.29
N TRP A 121 -3.38 13.76 -9.73
CA TRP A 121 -3.28 15.16 -9.35
C TRP A 121 -3.18 16.11 -10.54
N HIS A 122 -2.58 15.66 -11.65
CA HIS A 122 -2.56 16.46 -12.87
C HIS A 122 -3.95 16.57 -13.51
N ALA A 123 -4.73 15.49 -13.53
CA ALA A 123 -6.07 15.47 -14.09
C ALA A 123 -7.13 16.10 -13.17
N ARG A 124 -6.91 16.02 -11.85
CA ARG A 124 -7.82 16.52 -10.80
C ARG A 124 -7.02 17.28 -9.73
N PRO A 125 -6.56 18.52 -10.03
CA PRO A 125 -5.75 19.31 -9.09
C PRO A 125 -6.43 19.58 -7.75
N GLU A 126 -7.76 19.55 -7.70
CA GLU A 126 -8.53 19.73 -6.46
C GLU A 126 -8.36 18.59 -5.44
N LEU A 127 -7.80 17.45 -5.85
CA LEU A 127 -7.49 16.32 -4.98
C LEU A 127 -6.06 16.38 -4.44
N ASP A 128 -5.26 17.36 -4.86
CA ASP A 128 -3.94 17.58 -4.32
C ASP A 128 -4.05 18.12 -2.90
N TRP A 129 -3.88 17.24 -1.91
CA TRP A 129 -3.85 17.59 -0.49
C TRP A 129 -2.87 18.73 -0.17
N SER A 130 -1.80 18.92 -0.95
CA SER A 130 -0.86 20.03 -0.73
C SER A 130 -1.46 21.41 -1.02
N THR A 131 -2.50 21.48 -1.85
CA THR A 131 -3.23 22.72 -2.14
C THR A 131 -4.29 23.04 -1.08
N THR A 132 -4.85 22.02 -0.41
CA THR A 132 -5.89 22.20 0.62
C THR A 132 -5.34 22.92 1.85
N GLU A 133 -4.10 22.63 2.26
CA GLU A 133 -3.42 23.27 3.40
C GLU A 133 -3.07 24.75 3.12
N GLN A 134 -2.80 25.11 1.86
CA GLN A 134 -2.53 26.50 1.47
C GLN A 134 -3.79 27.38 1.40
N VAL A 135 -4.94 26.80 1.04
CA VAL A 135 -6.23 27.53 1.01
C VAL A 135 -6.70 27.89 2.43
N ASP A 136 -6.40 27.06 3.42
CA ASP A 136 -6.81 27.30 4.82
C ASP A 136 -5.91 28.35 5.50
N LEU A 137 -4.59 28.32 5.27
CA LEU A 137 -3.65 29.30 5.83
C LEU A 137 -3.79 30.70 5.22
N GLY A 138 -4.07 30.79 3.91
CA GLY A 138 -4.26 32.08 3.22
C GLY A 138 -5.52 32.84 3.63
N ARG A 139 -6.51 32.15 4.23
CA ARG A 139 -7.76 32.76 4.71
C ARG A 139 -7.66 33.23 6.16
N VAL A 140 -6.82 32.61 6.97
CA VAL A 140 -6.64 32.97 8.39
C VAL A 140 -5.68 34.16 8.57
N THR A 141 -4.73 34.37 7.65
CA THR A 141 -3.81 35.52 7.71
C THR A 141 -4.35 36.80 7.04
N ALA A 142 -5.53 36.74 6.44
CA ALA A 142 -6.17 37.84 5.71
C ALA A 142 -7.41 38.42 6.42
N ALA A 143 -7.69 38.00 7.66
CA ALA A 143 -8.74 38.50 8.54
C ALA A 143 -8.14 39.11 9.81
#